data_AF-A0A3L6T6P9-F1
#
_entry.id   AF-A0A3L6T6P9-F1
#
_cell.length_a   1.000
_cell.length_b   1.000
_cell.length_c   1.000
_cell.angle_alpha   90.00
_cell.angle_beta   90.00
_cell.angle_gamma   90.00
#
_symmetry.space_group_name_H-M   'P 1'
#
loop_
_entity.id
_entity.type
_entity.pdbx_description
1 polymer ?
#
loop_
_entity_poly.entity_id
_entity_poly.type
_entity_poly.pdbx_seq_one_letter_code
_entity_poly.pdbx_strand_id
1 'polypeptide(L)'
;MQVAGAARTLPPDQTRGRAVDLLPGDAIWTVRPGGPASDAFYKLSNTREQIQSYVFDVIRATVPKLDLDDAFEQKNDIAKAVEDELEKAMSTYGYEIVQTLIVDIEPDDRVKRAMNEINAAARMRVAASEKAEAEKILQIKKAEGEAESKYLAGVGIARQRLAIVDGLRDSVLAFSENVPGTTAKDIMDMVLVTQYFDTMKEIGASSKSSSVFIPHGPGAVKDVAAQIRDGLLQANLQ
;
A
#
# COMPACT_ATOMS: atom_id res chain seq x y z
N MET A 1 -44.77 -13.36 -42.23
CA MET A 1 -43.86 -12.36 -42.84
C MET A 1 -42.91 -11.90 -41.75
N GLN A 2 -41.64 -12.31 -41.80
CA GLN A 2 -40.63 -11.86 -40.84
C GLN A 2 -40.13 -10.48 -41.28
N VAL A 3 -40.01 -9.55 -40.35
CA VAL A 3 -39.51 -8.21 -40.63
C VAL A 3 -38.21 -8.04 -39.86
N ALA A 4 -37.10 -7.95 -40.60
CA ALA A 4 -35.81 -7.63 -40.02
C ALA A 4 -35.71 -6.10 -39.84
N GLY A 5 -35.32 -5.67 -38.65
CA GLY A 5 -35.09 -4.27 -38.31
C GLY A 5 -33.62 -4.06 -37.94
N ALA A 6 -33.03 -2.99 -38.44
CA ALA A 6 -31.76 -2.46 -37.94
C ALA A 6 -32.03 -1.07 -37.35
N ALA A 7 -31.52 -0.79 -36.16
CA ALA A 7 -31.52 0.55 -35.61
C ALA A 7 -30.71 1.44 -36.54
N ARG A 8 -31.37 2.38 -37.22
CA ARG A 8 -30.72 3.48 -37.92
C ARG A 8 -30.83 4.71 -37.04
N THR A 9 -29.77 5.49 -36.94
CA THR A 9 -29.70 6.71 -36.12
C THR A 9 -30.96 7.55 -36.33
N LEU A 10 -31.68 7.85 -35.25
CA LEU A 10 -32.70 8.89 -35.26
C LEU A 10 -32.00 10.23 -35.55
N PRO A 11 -32.59 11.12 -36.36
CA PRO A 11 -32.05 12.46 -36.54
C PRO A 11 -31.91 13.13 -35.16
N PRO A 12 -30.92 14.01 -34.96
CA PRO A 12 -30.67 14.62 -33.66
C PRO A 12 -31.89 15.47 -33.26
N ASP A 13 -32.77 14.90 -32.43
CA ASP A 13 -33.73 15.68 -31.66
C ASP A 13 -32.92 16.44 -30.62
N GLN A 14 -32.93 17.77 -30.74
CA GLN A 14 -32.22 18.72 -29.90
C GLN A 14 -32.69 18.73 -28.43
N THR A 15 -33.56 17.80 -28.02
CA THR A 15 -34.10 17.75 -26.67
C THR A 15 -34.01 16.36 -26.03
N ARG A 16 -32.82 16.04 -25.49
CA ARG A 16 -32.58 15.43 -24.14
C ARG A 16 -31.27 14.64 -24.14
N GLY A 17 -30.40 14.92 -23.17
CA GLY A 17 -29.17 14.18 -22.93
C GLY A 17 -29.42 12.68 -22.73
N ARG A 18 -29.18 11.90 -23.78
CA ARG A 18 -29.12 10.44 -23.72
C ARG A 18 -27.70 10.04 -23.31
N ALA A 19 -27.57 8.87 -22.68
CA ALA A 19 -26.32 8.41 -22.06
C ALA A 19 -25.59 7.34 -22.91
N VAL A 20 -26.15 6.96 -24.05
CA VAL A 20 -25.60 5.97 -24.98
C VAL A 20 -26.05 6.37 -26.38
N ASP A 21 -25.11 6.54 -27.30
CA ASP A 21 -25.37 6.72 -28.74
C ASP A 21 -24.96 5.43 -29.46
N LEU A 22 -25.93 4.70 -30.00
CA LEU A 22 -25.64 3.53 -30.86
C LEU A 22 -25.50 4.00 -32.31
N LEU A 23 -24.41 3.61 -32.94
CA LEU A 23 -24.14 3.81 -34.36
C LEU A 23 -25.07 2.91 -35.22
N PRO A 24 -25.27 3.25 -36.51
CA PRO A 24 -26.07 2.41 -37.39
C PRO A 24 -25.45 1.01 -37.53
N GLY A 25 -26.15 -0.02 -37.06
CA GLY A 25 -25.72 -1.42 -37.16
C GLY A 25 -25.47 -2.14 -35.83
N ASP A 26 -25.54 -1.42 -34.72
CA ASP A 26 -25.13 -1.89 -33.40
C ASP A 26 -26.05 -2.94 -32.77
N ALA A 27 -27.33 -2.97 -33.16
CA ALA A 27 -28.29 -3.98 -32.74
C ALA A 27 -29.20 -4.40 -33.91
N ILE A 28 -29.28 -5.70 -34.15
CA ILE A 28 -30.12 -6.34 -35.16
C ILE A 28 -31.17 -7.17 -34.44
N TRP A 29 -32.43 -7.01 -34.83
CA TRP A 29 -33.53 -7.79 -34.25
C TRP A 29 -34.45 -8.33 -35.34
N THR A 30 -34.99 -9.52 -35.08
CA THR A 30 -35.98 -10.16 -35.94
C THR A 30 -37.29 -10.30 -35.17
N VAL A 31 -38.38 -9.77 -35.73
CA VAL A 31 -39.73 -9.91 -35.14
C VAL A 31 -40.68 -10.67 -36.04
N ARG A 32 -41.62 -11.37 -35.40
CA ARG A 32 -42.75 -12.06 -36.04
C ARG A 32 -44.06 -11.58 -35.41
N PRO A 33 -45.11 -11.28 -36.20
CA PRO A 33 -46.44 -11.05 -35.63
C PRO A 33 -47.02 -12.37 -35.09
N GLY A 34 -47.47 -12.35 -33.82
CA GLY A 34 -47.99 -13.53 -33.12
C GLY A 34 -49.50 -13.74 -33.22
N GLY A 35 -50.26 -12.75 -33.74
CA GLY A 35 -51.72 -12.79 -33.87
C GLY A 35 -52.24 -12.48 -35.29
N PRO A 36 -53.57 -12.46 -35.53
CA PRO A 36 -54.13 -12.11 -36.84
C PRO A 36 -53.61 -10.74 -37.26
N ALA A 37 -53.11 -10.65 -38.50
CA ALA A 37 -52.31 -9.53 -39.00
C ALA A 37 -52.97 -8.15 -38.85
N SER A 38 -54.29 -8.08 -38.64
CA SER A 38 -55.02 -6.85 -38.31
C SER A 38 -54.63 -6.25 -36.95
N ASP A 39 -54.46 -7.06 -35.90
CA ASP A 39 -54.30 -6.53 -34.53
C ASP A 39 -52.91 -5.94 -34.27
N ALA A 40 -51.87 -6.51 -34.89
CA ALA A 40 -50.50 -6.00 -34.81
C ALA A 40 -50.28 -4.77 -35.69
N PHE A 41 -51.04 -4.64 -36.78
CA PHE A 41 -50.89 -3.57 -37.78
C PHE A 41 -51.62 -2.27 -37.38
N TYR A 42 -52.69 -2.35 -36.59
CA TYR A 42 -53.46 -1.17 -36.16
C TYR A 42 -53.06 -0.58 -34.79
N LYS A 43 -52.29 -1.30 -33.97
CA LYS A 43 -51.90 -0.83 -32.62
C LYS A 43 -50.62 -0.01 -32.56
N LEU A 44 -49.73 -0.12 -33.56
CA LEU A 44 -48.48 0.65 -33.63
C LEU A 44 -48.35 1.39 -34.95
N SER A 45 -48.28 2.72 -34.89
CA SER A 45 -48.06 3.59 -36.05
C SER A 45 -46.64 3.53 -36.59
N ASN A 46 -45.65 3.18 -35.75
CA ASN A 46 -44.24 3.00 -36.13
C ASN A 46 -43.52 1.94 -35.28
N THR A 47 -43.78 0.66 -35.56
CA THR A 47 -43.20 -0.49 -34.84
C THR A 47 -41.68 -0.46 -34.75
N ARG A 48 -41.00 0.01 -35.80
CA ARG A 48 -39.53 0.03 -35.84
C ARG A 48 -38.94 1.03 -34.85
N GLU A 49 -39.49 2.23 -34.78
CA GLU A 49 -38.99 3.31 -33.91
C GLU A 49 -39.27 3.03 -32.42
N GLN A 50 -40.41 2.39 -32.14
CA GLN A 50 -40.77 2.02 -30.78
C GLN A 50 -39.91 0.86 -30.26
N ILE A 51 -39.71 -0.20 -31.06
CA ILE A 51 -38.76 -1.28 -30.71
C ILE A 51 -37.36 -0.73 -30.48
N GLN A 52 -36.90 0.15 -31.36
CA GLN A 52 -35.60 0.78 -31.24
C GLN A 52 -35.47 1.55 -29.91
N SER A 53 -36.49 2.32 -29.52
CA SER A 53 -36.48 3.07 -28.25
C SER A 53 -36.43 2.16 -27.02
N TYR A 54 -37.16 1.05 -27.03
CA TYR A 54 -37.11 0.07 -25.94
C TYR A 54 -35.75 -0.62 -25.83
N VAL A 55 -35.16 -1.03 -26.96
CA VAL A 55 -33.81 -1.62 -26.98
C VAL A 55 -32.78 -0.62 -26.41
N PHE A 56 -32.90 0.66 -26.76
CA PHE A 56 -32.03 1.71 -26.22
C PHE A 56 -32.16 1.86 -24.70
N ASP A 57 -33.37 1.87 -24.17
CA ASP A 57 -33.60 2.03 -22.72
C ASP A 57 -33.03 0.85 -21.92
N VAL A 58 -33.15 -0.37 -22.43
CA VAL A 58 -32.61 -1.58 -21.77
C VAL A 58 -31.08 -1.58 -21.78
N ILE A 59 -30.46 -1.27 -22.92
CA ILE A 59 -28.99 -1.16 -23.02
C ILE A 59 -28.48 -0.07 -22.07
N ARG A 60 -29.12 1.09 -22.05
CA ARG A 60 -28.76 2.21 -21.15
C ARG A 60 -28.87 1.86 -19.66
N ALA A 61 -29.83 1.01 -19.28
CA ALA A 61 -30.01 0.60 -17.89
C ALA A 61 -29.04 -0.51 -17.45
N THR A 62 -28.47 -1.25 -18.41
CA THR A 62 -27.70 -2.47 -18.15
C THR A 62 -26.20 -2.24 -18.25
N VAL A 63 -25.74 -1.54 -19.30
CA VAL A 63 -24.32 -1.31 -19.58
C VAL A 63 -23.57 -0.60 -18.44
N PRO A 64 -24.12 0.44 -17.77
CA PRO A 64 -23.39 1.13 -16.69
C PRO A 64 -23.21 0.31 -15.41
N LYS A 65 -23.89 -0.83 -15.27
CA LYS A 65 -23.78 -1.72 -14.11
C LYS A 65 -22.64 -2.73 -14.25
N LEU A 66 -22.13 -2.89 -15.48
CA LEU A 66 -21.03 -3.80 -15.80
C LEU A 66 -19.74 -2.99 -15.87
N ASP A 67 -18.62 -3.62 -15.52
CA ASP A 67 -17.31 -3.04 -15.81
C ASP A 67 -17.11 -2.93 -17.32
N LEU A 68 -16.28 -1.98 -17.75
CA LEU A 68 -16.06 -1.72 -19.18
C LEU A 68 -15.58 -2.99 -19.90
N ASP A 69 -14.68 -3.74 -19.26
CA ASP A 69 -14.13 -4.99 -19.80
C ASP A 69 -15.22 -6.08 -19.87
N ASP A 70 -16.06 -6.19 -18.82
CA ASP A 70 -17.18 -7.13 -18.78
C ASP A 70 -18.25 -6.83 -19.85
N ALA A 71 -18.51 -5.56 -20.13
CA ALA A 71 -19.46 -5.15 -21.16
C ALA A 71 -19.02 -5.58 -22.58
N PHE A 72 -17.71 -5.67 -22.82
CA PHE A 72 -17.16 -6.15 -24.09
C PHE A 72 -17.11 -7.68 -24.19
N GLU A 73 -16.81 -8.37 -23.08
CA GLU A 73 -16.74 -9.84 -23.06
C GLU A 73 -18.14 -10.48 -23.01
N GLN A 74 -19.07 -9.89 -22.27
CA GLN A 74 -20.41 -10.44 -22.01
C GLN A 74 -21.48 -9.91 -22.99
N LYS A 75 -21.12 -9.63 -24.25
CA LYS A 75 -22.08 -9.15 -25.28
C LYS A 75 -23.30 -10.09 -25.43
N ASN A 76 -23.09 -11.40 -25.29
CA ASN A 76 -24.16 -12.40 -25.37
C ASN A 76 -25.14 -12.32 -24.19
N ASP A 77 -24.67 -11.96 -23.00
CA ASP A 77 -25.53 -11.87 -21.81
C ASP A 77 -26.33 -10.57 -21.82
N ILE A 78 -25.75 -9.49 -22.34
CA ILE A 78 -26.49 -8.25 -22.64
C ILE A 78 -27.55 -8.53 -23.71
N ALA A 79 -27.22 -9.29 -24.76
CA ALA A 79 -28.17 -9.65 -25.80
C ALA A 79 -29.36 -10.44 -25.26
N LYS A 80 -29.13 -11.41 -24.36
CA LYS A 80 -30.20 -12.15 -23.67
C LYS A 80 -31.05 -11.26 -22.77
N ALA A 81 -30.41 -10.38 -21.99
CA ALA A 81 -31.14 -9.45 -21.12
C ALA A 81 -32.03 -8.49 -21.91
N VAL A 82 -31.57 -8.06 -23.09
CA VAL A 82 -32.35 -7.26 -24.04
C VAL A 82 -33.48 -8.09 -24.65
N GLU A 83 -33.23 -9.35 -25.02
CA GLU A 83 -34.23 -10.27 -25.57
C GLU A 83 -35.40 -10.46 -24.60
N ASP A 84 -35.09 -10.86 -23.36
CA ASP A 84 -36.07 -11.14 -22.31
C ASP A 84 -36.96 -9.93 -22.01
N GLU A 85 -36.37 -8.73 -21.97
CA GLU A 85 -37.11 -7.51 -21.64
C GLU A 85 -37.91 -6.99 -22.83
N LEU A 86 -37.37 -7.12 -24.04
CA LEU A 86 -38.06 -6.76 -25.27
C LEU A 86 -39.24 -7.70 -25.54
N GLU A 87 -39.09 -9.00 -25.28
CA GLU A 87 -40.16 -9.99 -25.44
C GLU A 87 -41.35 -9.68 -24.53
N LYS A 88 -41.10 -9.38 -23.24
CA LYS A 88 -42.17 -8.96 -22.30
C LYS A 88 -42.91 -7.72 -22.81
N ALA A 89 -42.18 -6.69 -23.20
CA ALA A 89 -42.78 -5.44 -23.67
C ALA A 89 -43.58 -5.63 -24.97
N MET A 90 -43.03 -6.38 -25.93
CA MET A 90 -43.59 -6.54 -27.27
C MET A 90 -44.70 -7.60 -27.36
N SER A 91 -44.75 -8.56 -26.44
CA SER A 91 -45.85 -9.53 -26.34
C SER A 91 -47.21 -8.84 -26.15
N THR A 92 -47.24 -7.74 -25.39
CA THR A 92 -48.45 -6.92 -25.13
C THR A 92 -49.01 -6.31 -26.42
N TYR A 93 -48.13 -6.06 -27.41
CA TYR A 93 -48.47 -5.49 -28.71
C TYR A 93 -48.66 -6.55 -29.81
N GLY A 94 -48.55 -7.84 -29.47
CA GLY A 94 -48.74 -8.95 -30.41
C GLY A 94 -47.53 -9.25 -31.30
N TYR A 95 -46.34 -8.83 -30.89
CA TYR A 95 -45.08 -9.13 -31.57
C TYR A 95 -44.25 -10.14 -30.76
N GLU A 96 -43.79 -11.19 -31.44
CA GLU A 96 -42.84 -12.19 -30.93
C GLU A 96 -41.43 -11.80 -31.40
N ILE A 97 -40.49 -11.70 -30.47
CA ILE A 97 -39.07 -11.46 -30.76
C ILE A 97 -38.45 -12.83 -31.04
N VAL A 98 -37.81 -12.98 -32.21
CA VAL A 98 -37.21 -14.26 -32.62
C VAL A 98 -35.76 -14.36 -32.19
N GLN A 99 -35.02 -13.25 -32.30
CA GLN A 99 -33.62 -13.14 -31.89
C GLN A 99 -33.20 -11.68 -31.87
N THR A 100 -32.37 -11.31 -30.89
CA THR A 100 -31.64 -10.04 -30.83
C THR A 100 -30.13 -10.31 -30.87
N LEU A 101 -29.43 -9.66 -31.80
CA LEU A 101 -27.98 -9.69 -31.91
C LEU A 101 -27.42 -8.28 -31.66
N ILE A 102 -26.46 -8.19 -30.75
CA ILE A 102 -25.70 -6.97 -30.50
C ILE A 102 -24.38 -7.08 -31.26
N VAL A 103 -24.14 -6.13 -32.17
CA VAL A 103 -22.92 -6.05 -32.98
C VAL A 103 -21.88 -5.24 -32.24
N ASP A 104 -22.24 -4.03 -31.82
CA ASP A 104 -21.37 -3.19 -31.01
C ASP A 104 -22.13 -2.33 -30.01
N ILE A 105 -21.46 -1.95 -28.93
CA ILE A 105 -22.00 -1.05 -27.92
C ILE A 105 -20.94 0.00 -27.63
N GLU A 106 -21.22 1.23 -28.06
CA GLU A 106 -20.43 2.38 -27.65
C GLU A 106 -21.22 3.27 -26.68
N PRO A 107 -20.79 3.37 -25.40
CA PRO A 107 -21.38 4.34 -24.49
C PRO A 107 -21.11 5.78 -24.98
N ASP A 108 -21.97 6.72 -24.59
CA ASP A 108 -21.76 8.15 -24.87
C ASP A 108 -20.43 8.62 -24.27
N ASP A 109 -19.74 9.57 -24.93
CA ASP A 109 -18.45 10.12 -24.49
C ASP A 109 -18.46 10.65 -23.06
N ARG A 110 -19.61 11.14 -22.57
CA ARG A 110 -19.79 11.56 -21.18
C ARG A 110 -19.77 10.38 -20.22
N VAL A 111 -20.41 9.27 -20.58
CA VAL A 111 -20.42 8.04 -19.77
C VAL A 111 -19.07 7.35 -19.82
N LYS A 112 -18.44 7.25 -21.01
CA LYS A 112 -17.07 6.74 -21.15
C LYS A 112 -16.09 7.48 -20.23
N ARG A 113 -16.14 8.82 -20.21
CA ARG A 113 -15.32 9.63 -19.30
C ARG A 113 -15.63 9.37 -17.82
N ALA A 114 -16.90 9.37 -17.44
CA ALA A 114 -17.30 9.14 -16.06
C ALA A 114 -16.86 7.74 -15.56
N MET A 115 -17.04 6.70 -16.38
CA MET A 115 -16.60 5.34 -16.05
C MET A 115 -15.07 5.26 -15.92
N ASN A 116 -14.33 5.90 -16.83
CA ASN A 116 -12.88 5.95 -16.76
C ASN A 116 -12.39 6.69 -15.50
N GLU A 117 -13.03 7.79 -15.11
CA GLU A 117 -12.71 8.51 -13.88
C GLU A 117 -13.00 7.67 -12.62
N ILE A 118 -14.14 6.98 -12.58
CA ILE A 118 -14.51 6.08 -11.48
C ILE A 118 -13.48 4.94 -11.35
N ASN A 119 -13.14 4.30 -12.47
CA ASN A 119 -12.17 3.20 -12.50
C ASN A 119 -10.76 3.68 -12.14
N ALA A 120 -10.34 4.84 -12.64
CA ALA A 120 -9.07 5.45 -12.26
C ALA A 120 -9.03 5.77 -10.76
N ALA A 121 -10.10 6.34 -10.21
CA ALA A 121 -10.21 6.65 -8.78
C ALA A 121 -10.20 5.38 -7.91
N ALA A 122 -10.90 4.32 -8.32
CA ALA A 122 -10.89 3.02 -7.64
C ALA A 122 -9.48 2.41 -7.63
N ARG A 123 -8.81 2.37 -8.78
CA ARG A 123 -7.41 1.92 -8.91
C ARG A 123 -6.46 2.76 -8.07
N MET A 124 -6.62 4.07 -8.07
CA MET A 124 -5.81 4.99 -7.27
C MET A 124 -6.02 4.76 -5.77
N ARG A 125 -7.26 4.51 -5.32
CA ARG A 125 -7.56 4.21 -3.91
C ARG A 125 -6.89 2.92 -3.46
N VAL A 126 -6.95 1.85 -4.27
CA VAL A 126 -6.27 0.58 -3.97
C VAL A 126 -4.77 0.81 -3.90
N ALA A 127 -4.16 1.45 -4.90
CA ALA A 127 -2.73 1.74 -4.92
C ALA A 127 -2.29 2.61 -3.72
N ALA A 128 -3.10 3.60 -3.32
CA ALA A 128 -2.82 4.43 -2.16
C ALA A 128 -2.90 3.63 -0.84
N SER A 129 -3.87 2.72 -0.71
CA SER A 129 -3.99 1.84 0.46
C SER A 129 -2.79 0.92 0.60
N GLU A 130 -2.43 0.23 -0.49
CA GLU A 130 -1.26 -0.65 -0.54
C GLU A 130 0.04 0.09 -0.21
N LYS A 131 0.20 1.31 -0.75
CA LYS A 131 1.36 2.16 -0.45
C LYS A 131 1.40 2.57 1.01
N ALA A 132 0.27 2.97 1.59
CA ALA A 132 0.18 3.34 3.00
C ALA A 132 0.49 2.16 3.92
N GLU A 133 0.04 0.95 3.57
CA GLU A 133 0.37 -0.27 4.30
C GLU A 133 1.85 -0.62 4.20
N ALA A 134 2.43 -0.53 3.00
CA ALA A 134 3.86 -0.73 2.79
C ALA A 134 4.70 0.25 3.61
N GLU A 135 4.31 1.53 3.65
CA GLU A 135 5.00 2.57 4.43
C GLU A 135 4.92 2.31 5.93
N LYS A 136 3.74 1.88 6.43
CA LYS A 136 3.55 1.44 7.81
C LYS A 136 4.47 0.27 8.17
N ILE A 137 4.51 -0.77 7.33
CA ILE A 137 5.36 -1.95 7.56
C ILE A 137 6.83 -1.53 7.59
N LEU A 138 7.26 -0.69 6.65
CA LEU A 138 8.63 -0.21 6.57
C LEU A 138 9.02 0.58 7.83
N GLN A 139 8.14 1.46 8.32
CA GLN A 139 8.40 2.23 9.53
C GLN A 139 8.49 1.34 10.78
N ILE A 140 7.60 0.35 10.92
CA ILE A 140 7.64 -0.62 12.03
C ILE A 140 8.93 -1.43 11.98
N LYS A 141 9.28 -1.97 10.81
CA LYS A 141 10.49 -2.79 10.64
C LYS A 141 11.76 -2.00 10.91
N LYS A 142 11.80 -0.73 10.52
CA LYS A 142 12.90 0.18 10.85
C LYS A 142 13.01 0.39 12.36
N ALA A 143 11.90 0.67 13.03
CA ALA A 143 11.87 0.86 14.49
C ALA A 143 12.28 -0.41 15.25
N GLU A 144 11.81 -1.58 14.80
CA GLU A 144 12.22 -2.89 15.34
C GLU A 144 13.74 -3.10 15.19
N GLY A 145 14.29 -2.85 13.99
CA GLY A 145 15.72 -2.98 13.74
C GLY A 145 16.57 -2.00 14.57
N GLU A 146 16.11 -0.76 14.76
CA GLU A 146 16.78 0.21 15.62
C GLU A 146 16.76 -0.21 17.11
N ALA A 147 15.63 -0.75 17.59
CA ALA A 147 15.51 -1.25 18.95
C ALA A 147 16.41 -2.47 19.18
N GLU A 148 16.39 -3.43 18.26
CA GLU A 148 17.23 -4.63 18.33
C GLU A 148 18.72 -4.29 18.25
N SER A 149 19.11 -3.37 17.36
CA SER A 149 20.50 -2.90 17.25
C SER A 149 20.99 -2.28 18.56
N LYS A 150 20.18 -1.42 19.19
CA LYS A 150 20.53 -0.83 20.50
C LYS A 150 20.62 -1.89 21.59
N TYR A 151 19.72 -2.86 21.60
CA TYR A 151 19.75 -3.97 22.54
C TYR A 151 21.03 -4.80 22.39
N LEU A 152 21.35 -5.23 21.17
CA LEU A 152 22.56 -5.99 20.86
C LEU A 152 23.83 -5.20 21.19
N ALA A 153 23.86 -3.90 20.92
CA ALA A 153 24.97 -3.02 21.31
C ALA A 153 25.15 -2.98 22.84
N GLY A 154 24.05 -2.84 23.60
CA GLY A 154 24.08 -2.88 25.06
C GLY A 154 24.57 -4.21 25.62
N VAL A 155 24.07 -5.33 25.08
CA VAL A 155 24.53 -6.69 25.44
C VAL A 155 26.01 -6.87 25.09
N GLY A 156 26.46 -6.36 23.94
CA GLY A 156 27.85 -6.38 23.52
C GLY A 156 28.77 -5.66 24.52
N ILE A 157 28.40 -4.44 24.93
CA ILE A 157 29.16 -3.67 25.93
C ILE A 157 29.21 -4.39 27.28
N ALA A 158 28.08 -4.96 27.73
CA ALA A 158 28.03 -5.70 28.99
C ALA A 158 28.94 -6.95 28.95
N ARG A 159 28.88 -7.73 27.86
CA ARG A 159 29.76 -8.89 27.65
C ARG A 159 31.22 -8.50 27.53
N GLN A 160 31.52 -7.41 26.84
CA GLN A 160 32.88 -6.87 26.76
C GLN A 160 33.42 -6.50 28.15
N ARG A 161 32.61 -5.80 28.97
CA ARG A 161 32.98 -5.46 30.36
C ARG A 161 33.26 -6.70 31.20
N LEU A 162 32.42 -7.73 31.08
CA LEU A 162 32.63 -8.99 31.79
C LEU A 162 33.95 -9.65 31.38
N ALA A 163 34.23 -9.75 30.07
CA ALA A 163 35.47 -10.32 29.57
C ALA A 163 36.72 -9.54 30.04
N ILE A 164 36.63 -8.21 30.16
CA ILE A 164 37.72 -7.39 30.70
C ILE A 164 37.95 -7.70 32.18
N VAL A 165 36.88 -7.78 32.99
CA VAL A 165 36.98 -8.08 34.43
C VAL A 165 37.55 -9.47 34.67
N ASP A 166 37.08 -10.47 33.91
CA ASP A 166 37.58 -11.84 34.01
C ASP A 166 39.06 -11.91 33.59
N GLY A 167 39.45 -11.28 32.48
CA GLY A 167 40.84 -11.23 32.05
C GLY A 167 41.77 -10.52 33.05
N LEU A 168 41.29 -9.45 33.70
CA LEU A 168 42.05 -8.77 34.75
C LEU A 168 42.20 -9.68 35.98
N ARG A 169 41.14 -10.37 36.39
CA ARG A 169 41.18 -11.33 37.50
C ARG A 169 42.21 -12.43 37.25
N ASP A 170 42.20 -13.02 36.06
CA ASP A 170 43.16 -14.07 35.68
C ASP A 170 44.60 -13.53 35.68
N SER A 171 44.79 -12.31 35.19
CA SER A 171 46.09 -11.62 35.21
C SER A 171 46.60 -11.39 36.63
N VAL A 172 45.72 -10.97 37.55
CA VAL A 172 46.06 -10.75 38.97
C VAL A 172 46.47 -12.06 39.65
N LEU A 173 45.73 -13.14 39.41
CA LEU A 173 46.03 -14.48 39.98
C LEU A 173 47.37 -15.00 39.46
N ALA A 174 47.61 -14.94 38.15
CA ALA A 174 48.86 -15.38 37.54
C ALA A 174 50.08 -14.60 38.05
N PHE A 175 49.94 -13.28 38.29
CA PHE A 175 51.04 -12.46 38.79
C PHE A 175 51.35 -12.75 40.27
N SER A 176 50.31 -12.99 41.07
CA SER A 176 50.43 -13.35 42.48
C SER A 176 51.10 -14.70 42.71
N GLU A 177 50.94 -15.66 41.80
CA GLU A 177 51.61 -16.97 41.87
C GLU A 177 53.09 -16.90 41.48
N ASN A 178 53.45 -16.03 40.53
CA ASN A 178 54.80 -15.98 39.95
C ASN A 178 55.76 -15.00 40.65
N VAL A 179 55.25 -14.06 41.45
CA VAL A 179 56.08 -13.06 42.16
C VAL A 179 55.81 -13.12 43.66
N PRO A 180 56.70 -13.73 44.47
CA PRO A 180 56.50 -13.84 45.90
C PRO A 180 56.66 -12.47 46.60
N GLY A 181 55.63 -12.06 47.34
CA GLY A 181 55.65 -10.87 48.22
C GLY A 181 54.79 -9.69 47.78
N THR A 182 54.14 -9.75 46.61
CA THR A 182 53.22 -8.70 46.15
C THR A 182 51.82 -8.88 46.70
N THR A 183 51.20 -7.80 47.18
CA THR A 183 49.80 -7.83 47.63
C THR A 183 48.85 -7.50 46.48
N ALA A 184 47.59 -7.95 46.55
CA ALA A 184 46.56 -7.61 45.56
C ALA A 184 46.37 -6.09 45.39
N LYS A 185 46.72 -5.31 46.41
CA LYS A 185 46.69 -3.84 46.37
C LYS A 185 47.76 -3.26 45.45
N ASP A 186 48.99 -3.79 45.49
CA ASP A 186 50.10 -3.31 44.65
C ASP A 186 49.83 -3.56 43.16
N ILE A 187 49.16 -4.68 42.84
CA ILE A 187 48.76 -5.02 41.46
C ILE A 187 47.66 -4.07 40.98
N MET A 188 46.66 -3.78 41.82
CA MET A 188 45.61 -2.81 41.49
C MET A 188 46.16 -1.41 41.26
N ASP A 189 47.12 -0.98 42.07
CA ASP A 189 47.79 0.33 41.91
C ASP A 189 48.57 0.39 40.57
N MET A 190 49.27 -0.68 40.19
CA MET A 190 49.95 -0.77 38.88
C MET A 190 48.95 -0.75 37.70
N VAL A 191 47.83 -1.45 37.82
CA VAL A 191 46.76 -1.47 36.80
C VAL A 191 46.17 -0.08 36.62
N LEU A 192 45.87 0.63 37.71
CA LEU A 192 45.34 2.00 37.67
C LEU A 192 46.29 2.98 36.98
N VAL A 193 47.60 2.87 37.26
CA VAL A 193 48.63 3.69 36.59
C VAL A 193 48.71 3.37 35.09
N THR A 194 48.61 2.09 34.72
CA THR A 194 48.64 1.68 33.31
C THR A 194 47.40 2.18 32.57
N GLN A 195 46.21 2.05 33.16
CA GLN A 195 44.96 2.56 32.62
C GLN A 195 44.97 4.08 32.45
N TYR A 196 45.58 4.80 33.40
CA TYR A 196 45.79 6.24 33.32
C TYR A 196 46.67 6.63 32.12
N PHE A 197 47.75 5.88 31.85
CA PHE A 197 48.59 6.15 30.68
C PHE A 197 47.92 5.73 29.36
N ASP A 198 47.17 4.63 29.34
CA ASP A 198 46.43 4.19 28.14
C ASP A 198 45.31 5.17 27.78
N THR A 199 44.55 5.66 28.77
CA THR A 199 43.54 6.71 28.54
C THR A 199 44.20 8.02 28.06
N MET A 200 45.35 8.39 28.62
CA MET A 200 46.12 9.54 28.14
C MET A 200 46.60 9.36 26.69
N LYS A 201 47.04 8.15 26.32
CA LYS A 201 47.44 7.80 24.96
C LYS A 201 46.27 7.86 23.98
N GLU A 202 45.10 7.35 24.36
CA GLU A 202 43.88 7.38 23.54
C GLU A 202 43.37 8.81 23.32
N ILE A 203 43.39 9.63 24.38
CA ILE A 203 43.10 11.07 24.32
C ILE A 203 44.11 11.80 23.41
N GLY A 204 45.39 11.45 23.49
CA GLY A 204 46.46 12.02 22.65
C GLY A 204 46.39 11.58 21.18
N ALA A 205 45.87 10.38 20.90
CA ALA A 205 45.68 9.86 19.55
C ALA A 205 44.42 10.40 18.86
N SER A 206 43.40 10.80 19.63
CA SER A 206 42.18 11.41 19.11
C SER A 206 42.45 12.86 18.65
N SER A 207 42.54 13.07 17.33
CA SER A 207 42.93 14.35 16.71
C SER A 207 41.99 15.55 16.95
N LYS A 208 40.91 15.40 17.74
CA LYS A 208 39.94 16.45 18.09
C LYS A 208 40.04 16.93 19.55
N SER A 209 41.00 16.45 20.34
CA SER A 209 41.14 16.86 21.75
C SER A 209 41.83 18.22 21.87
N SER A 210 41.03 19.28 21.99
CA SER A 210 41.49 20.66 22.14
C SER A 210 41.99 20.92 23.57
N SER A 211 43.27 20.64 23.84
CA SER A 211 44.01 21.01 25.05
C SER A 211 43.43 20.52 26.39
N VAL A 212 43.92 19.39 26.89
CA VAL A 212 43.73 18.95 28.29
C VAL A 212 44.97 19.32 29.11
N PHE A 213 44.82 20.22 30.08
CA PHE A 213 45.90 20.60 31.01
C PHE A 213 46.03 19.53 32.11
N ILE A 214 47.09 18.73 32.04
CA ILE A 214 47.40 17.72 33.06
C ILE A 214 48.39 18.34 34.06
N PRO A 215 48.03 18.50 35.34
CA PRO A 215 48.96 18.94 36.36
C PRO A 215 50.06 17.87 36.54
N HIS A 216 51.25 18.14 36.02
CA HIS A 216 52.40 17.24 36.03
C HIS A 216 53.30 17.60 37.21
N GLY A 217 52.83 17.30 38.42
CA GLY A 217 53.63 17.33 39.64
C GLY A 217 53.56 15.98 40.33
N PRO A 218 54.63 15.48 40.97
CA PRO A 218 54.62 14.20 41.69
C PRO A 218 53.60 14.13 42.84
N GLY A 219 53.01 15.27 43.25
CA GLY A 219 51.88 15.33 44.19
C GLY A 219 50.49 15.22 43.53
N ALA A 220 50.35 15.49 42.24
CA ALA A 220 49.05 15.58 41.57
C ALA A 220 48.29 14.24 41.55
N VAL A 221 49.01 13.12 41.43
CA VAL A 221 48.40 11.78 41.49
C VAL A 221 47.90 11.46 42.90
N LYS A 222 48.63 11.89 43.95
CA LYS A 222 48.20 11.78 45.34
C LYS A 222 46.98 12.65 45.63
N ASP A 223 46.95 13.87 45.10
CA ASP A 223 45.84 14.80 45.30
C ASP A 223 44.57 14.33 44.57
N VAL A 224 44.68 13.81 43.35
CA VAL A 224 43.55 13.21 42.62
C VAL A 224 43.04 11.96 43.33
N ALA A 225 43.94 11.07 43.78
CA ALA A 225 43.55 9.89 44.54
C ALA A 225 42.89 10.23 45.88
N ALA A 226 43.37 11.28 46.58
CA ALA A 226 42.77 11.77 47.82
C ALA A 226 41.38 12.37 47.57
N GLN A 227 41.21 13.20 46.53
CA GLN A 227 39.92 13.80 46.18
C GLN A 227 38.86 12.76 45.78
N ILE A 228 39.23 11.72 45.04
CA ILE A 228 38.30 10.63 44.70
C ILE A 228 37.89 9.87 45.97
N ARG A 229 38.81 9.65 46.90
CA ARG A 229 38.55 8.94 48.16
C ARG A 229 37.66 9.74 49.10
N ASP A 230 37.90 11.05 49.24
CA ASP A 230 37.09 11.93 50.09
C ASP A 230 35.69 12.13 49.49
N GLY A 231 35.58 12.23 48.16
CA GLY A 231 34.29 12.28 47.48
C GLY A 231 33.44 11.01 47.67
N LEU A 232 34.07 9.83 47.65
CA LEU A 232 33.39 8.56 47.93
C LEU A 232 32.97 8.41 49.40
N LEU A 233 33.76 8.92 50.35
CA LEU A 233 33.43 8.90 51.78
C LEU A 233 32.29 9.86 52.12
N GLN A 234 32.23 11.02 51.47
CA GLN A 234 31.19 12.01 51.69
C GLN A 234 29.86 11.60 51.03
N ALA A 235 29.90 10.85 49.92
CA ALA A 235 28.73 10.24 49.31
C ALA A 235 28.13 9.10 50.16
N ASN A 236 28.91 8.50 51.07
CA ASN A 236 28.48 7.40 51.94
C ASN A 236 27.96 7.88 53.32
N LEU A 237 27.95 9.19 53.56
CA LEU A 237 27.46 9.85 54.78
C LEU A 237 26.12 10.58 54.58
N GLN A 238 25.48 10.40 53.42
CA GLN A 238 24.07 10.79 53.15
C GLN A 238 23.19 9.57 52.95
#